data_AF-A0A966SYV6-F1
#
_entry.id   AF-A0A966SYV6-F1
#
_cell.length_a   1.000
_cell.length_b   1.000
_cell.length_c   1.000
_cell.angle_alpha   90.00
_cell.angle_beta   90.00
_cell.angle_gamma   90.00
#
_symmetry.space_group_name_H-M   'P 1'
#
loop_
_entity.id
_entity.type
_entity.pdbx_description
1 polymer ?
#
loop_
_entity_poly.entity_id
_entity_poly.type
_entity_poly.pdbx_seq_one_letter_code
_entity_poly.pdbx_strand_id
1 'polypeptide(L)'
;MDTGHHTGRSPQDKFVVRDAVTADTVWWGPVNRPFAPEAFDALLARVADHVSGRDLFVQDLAGGADPAYRLPIRVVTEHAWQSLFAQNLFLRPDAETRATQVPGFTVFAVPSFQADPARDGTRSSTFVILNFTRRIVLIGGTEYAGEIKKSIFTVLNYLLPQQGILPMHASANIGEDGTTALFFGLSGTGKTTLSTDPARTLIGDDEHGWGANGLFNFEGGCYAKVINLSASAEPEIFATTHQFGTVLENVVYDPATHVLDLDSEAKTENTRGAYPLDFIPNASADGVGGHPAHVLLLTCDA
;
A
#
# COMPACT_ATOMS: atom_id res chain seq x y z
N MET A 1 -9.15 13.84 3.20
CA MET A 1 -7.86 14.24 3.81
C MET A 1 -7.03 14.96 2.77
N ASP A 2 -6.19 15.89 3.19
CA ASP A 2 -5.28 16.64 2.32
C ASP A 2 -3.85 16.35 2.79
N THR A 3 -2.98 15.90 1.88
CA THR A 3 -1.60 15.51 2.22
C THR A 3 -0.58 16.60 1.91
N GLY A 4 -1.06 17.81 1.62
CA GLY A 4 -0.24 19.00 1.41
C GLY A 4 0.68 18.86 0.20
N HIS A 5 1.97 19.12 0.42
CA HIS A 5 2.95 19.17 -0.67
C HIS A 5 3.12 17.83 -1.39
N HIS A 6 3.01 16.72 -0.66
CA HIS A 6 3.18 15.38 -1.23
C HIS A 6 1.82 14.77 -1.55
N THR A 7 1.39 14.89 -2.81
CA THR A 7 0.17 14.25 -3.33
C THR A 7 0.44 12.94 -4.07
N GLY A 8 1.66 12.42 -3.93
CA GLY A 8 2.16 11.22 -4.58
C GLY A 8 3.42 10.71 -3.89
N ARG A 9 3.99 9.62 -4.43
CA ARG A 9 5.23 9.07 -3.89
C ARG A 9 6.39 10.07 -4.03
N SER A 10 7.40 9.92 -3.19
CA SER A 10 8.69 10.59 -3.27
C SER A 10 9.80 9.59 -3.59
N PRO A 11 9.90 9.06 -4.85
CA PRO A 11 10.85 7.99 -5.17
C PRO A 11 12.30 8.36 -4.91
N GLN A 12 12.63 9.66 -4.93
CA GLN A 12 13.97 10.17 -4.66
C GLN A 12 14.38 10.11 -3.18
N ASP A 13 13.40 9.97 -2.29
CA ASP A 13 13.55 9.95 -0.84
C ASP A 13 13.32 8.54 -0.24
N LYS A 14 13.18 7.53 -1.11
CA LYS A 14 13.16 6.11 -0.73
C LYS A 14 14.59 5.56 -0.64
N PHE A 15 14.88 4.86 0.46
CA PHE A 15 16.15 4.21 0.73
C PHE A 15 15.97 2.79 1.27
N VAL A 16 17.01 1.96 1.14
CA VAL A 16 17.13 0.65 1.77
C VAL A 16 18.43 0.63 2.55
N VAL A 17 18.38 0.25 3.82
CA VAL A 17 19.59 0.10 4.64
C VAL A 17 20.49 -0.94 4.02
N ARG A 18 21.76 -0.58 3.80
CA ARG A 18 22.79 -1.46 3.25
C ARG A 18 23.59 -2.09 4.39
N ASP A 19 23.24 -3.31 4.73
CA ASP A 19 23.86 -4.12 5.79
C ASP A 19 24.21 -5.52 5.26
N ALA A 20 24.62 -6.44 6.13
CA ALA A 20 24.98 -7.80 5.72
C ALA A 20 23.83 -8.61 5.08
N VAL A 21 22.57 -8.27 5.37
CA VAL A 21 21.40 -8.96 4.78
C VAL A 21 21.15 -8.45 3.37
N THR A 22 21.27 -7.14 3.16
CA THR A 22 20.87 -6.49 1.90
C THR A 22 22.02 -6.28 0.93
N ALA A 23 23.29 -6.24 1.40
CA ALA A 23 24.46 -5.82 0.63
C ALA A 23 24.58 -6.49 -0.75
N ASP A 24 24.32 -7.80 -0.80
CA ASP A 24 24.47 -8.61 -2.01
C ASP A 24 23.14 -9.11 -2.58
N THR A 25 22.03 -8.85 -1.90
CA THR A 25 20.68 -9.31 -2.30
C THR A 25 19.85 -8.21 -2.95
N VAL A 26 20.18 -6.94 -2.69
CA VAL A 26 19.48 -5.78 -3.25
C VAL A 26 20.22 -5.29 -4.49
N TRP A 27 19.46 -5.05 -5.55
CA TRP A 27 19.99 -4.40 -6.75
C TRP A 27 20.10 -2.89 -6.55
N TRP A 28 21.29 -2.43 -6.16
CA TRP A 28 21.57 -1.02 -5.85
C TRP A 28 21.51 -0.11 -7.08
N GLY A 29 20.89 1.06 -6.95
CA GLY A 29 20.75 2.00 -8.05
C GLY A 29 19.78 3.15 -7.75
N PRO A 30 19.23 3.82 -8.78
CA PRO A 30 18.34 4.97 -8.60
C PRO A 30 17.00 4.62 -7.94
N VAL A 31 16.59 3.35 -7.97
CA VAL A 31 15.39 2.83 -7.29
C VAL A 31 15.71 2.42 -5.85
N ASN A 32 16.77 1.62 -5.66
CA ASN A 32 17.20 1.15 -4.34
C ASN A 32 18.47 1.91 -3.94
N ARG A 33 18.28 3.07 -3.29
CA ARG A 33 19.38 3.87 -2.77
C ARG A 33 19.87 3.31 -1.43
N PRO A 34 21.18 3.14 -1.23
CA PRO A 34 21.70 2.66 0.04
C PRO A 34 21.52 3.73 1.13
N PHE A 35 21.23 3.27 2.35
CA PHE A 35 21.31 4.06 3.57
C PHE A 35 22.26 3.37 4.55
N ALA A 36 23.09 4.13 5.26
CA ALA A 36 24.02 3.56 6.23
C ALA A 36 23.24 3.03 7.47
N PRO A 37 23.57 1.85 8.02
CA PRO A 37 22.92 1.32 9.22
C PRO A 37 23.00 2.29 10.42
N GLU A 38 24.14 2.93 10.63
CA GLU A 38 24.36 3.84 11.75
C GLU A 38 23.54 5.13 11.60
N ALA A 39 23.40 5.63 10.36
CA ALA A 39 22.55 6.77 10.06
C ALA A 39 21.06 6.43 10.29
N PHE A 40 20.64 5.21 9.93
CA PHE A 40 19.28 4.75 10.19
C PHE A 40 18.99 4.70 11.71
N ASP A 41 19.90 4.14 12.49
CA ASP A 41 19.74 4.03 13.94
C ASP A 41 19.68 5.41 14.60
N ALA A 42 20.53 6.35 14.17
CA ALA A 42 20.52 7.73 14.65
C ALA A 42 19.19 8.44 14.30
N LEU A 43 18.70 8.29 13.07
CA LEU A 43 17.43 8.88 12.64
C LEU A 43 16.24 8.26 13.36
N LEU A 44 16.21 6.93 13.53
CA LEU A 44 15.15 6.25 14.27
C LEU A 44 15.07 6.73 15.72
N ALA A 45 16.22 6.91 16.39
CA ALA A 45 16.26 7.45 17.74
C ALA A 45 15.64 8.85 17.82
N ARG A 46 15.94 9.73 16.85
CA ARG A 46 15.33 11.06 16.77
C ARG A 46 13.83 11.02 16.53
N VAL A 47 13.36 10.11 15.67
CA VAL A 47 11.92 9.94 15.42
C VAL A 47 11.24 9.46 16.69
N ALA A 48 11.83 8.50 17.42
CA ALA A 48 11.33 8.01 18.69
C ALA A 48 11.26 9.13 19.75
N ASP A 49 12.30 9.96 19.85
CA ASP A 49 12.31 11.12 20.75
C ASP A 49 11.22 12.14 20.37
N HIS A 50 10.99 12.38 19.07
CA HIS A 50 9.99 13.32 18.59
C HIS A 50 8.56 12.91 18.97
N VAL A 51 8.25 11.61 18.90
CA VAL A 51 6.92 11.08 19.23
C VAL A 51 6.76 10.74 20.71
N SER A 52 7.84 10.82 21.50
CA SER A 52 7.81 10.53 22.93
C SER A 52 6.81 11.44 23.65
N GLY A 53 5.91 10.83 24.43
CA GLY A 53 4.84 11.54 25.14
C GLY A 53 3.68 12.02 24.27
N ARG A 54 3.61 11.62 22.99
CA ARG A 54 2.47 11.88 22.10
C ARG A 54 1.61 10.62 21.95
N ASP A 55 0.34 10.85 21.62
CA ASP A 55 -0.55 9.77 21.22
C ASP A 55 -0.14 9.22 19.85
N LEU A 56 -0.14 7.90 19.73
CA LEU A 56 0.11 7.17 18.49
C LEU A 56 -1.01 6.17 18.27
N PHE A 57 -1.31 5.90 17.01
CA PHE A 57 -2.28 4.89 16.60
C PHE A 57 -1.53 3.64 16.15
N VAL A 58 -1.96 2.48 16.63
CA VAL A 58 -1.34 1.19 16.31
C VAL A 58 -2.37 0.28 15.67
N GLN A 59 -2.03 -0.29 14.52
CA GLN A 59 -2.80 -1.33 13.86
C GLN A 59 -1.95 -2.58 13.70
N ASP A 60 -2.50 -3.69 14.16
CA ASP A 60 -1.94 -5.02 14.06
C ASP A 60 -2.70 -5.74 12.93
N LEU A 61 -2.04 -5.88 11.78
CA LEU A 61 -2.60 -6.26 10.48
C LEU A 61 -1.75 -7.36 9.83
N ALA A 62 -2.06 -7.74 8.59
CA ALA A 62 -1.22 -8.64 7.81
C ALA A 62 -1.17 -8.28 6.33
N GLY A 63 -0.05 -8.58 5.68
CA GLY A 63 0.07 -8.63 4.22
C GLY A 63 0.13 -10.07 3.73
N GLY A 64 -0.55 -10.39 2.63
CA GLY A 64 -0.61 -11.74 2.06
C GLY A 64 -1.76 -12.58 2.61
N ALA A 65 -2.72 -12.87 1.73
CA ALA A 65 -3.95 -13.58 2.06
C ALA A 65 -3.72 -15.07 2.34
N ASP A 66 -2.80 -15.71 1.59
CA ASP A 66 -2.38 -17.09 1.83
C ASP A 66 -1.75 -17.22 3.23
N PRO A 67 -2.36 -17.99 4.14
CA PRO A 67 -1.86 -18.18 5.51
C PRO A 67 -0.42 -18.70 5.58
N ALA A 68 0.05 -19.45 4.58
CA ALA A 68 1.41 -19.99 4.56
C ALA A 68 2.49 -18.93 4.34
N TYR A 69 2.13 -17.82 3.69
CA TYR A 69 3.05 -16.74 3.29
C TYR A 69 2.68 -15.38 3.92
N ARG A 70 1.68 -15.38 4.80
CA ARG A 70 1.19 -14.20 5.50
C ARG A 70 2.31 -13.54 6.30
N LEU A 71 2.46 -12.23 6.12
CA LEU A 71 3.37 -11.39 6.88
C LEU A 71 2.56 -10.59 7.91
N PRO A 72 2.63 -10.92 9.22
CA PRO A 72 2.09 -10.06 10.26
C PRO A 72 2.80 -8.71 10.23
N ILE A 73 2.05 -7.61 10.21
CA ILE A 73 2.61 -6.26 10.20
C ILE A 73 2.01 -5.43 11.32
N ARG A 74 2.82 -4.55 11.89
CA ARG A 74 2.37 -3.50 12.79
C ARG A 74 2.56 -2.15 12.11
N VAL A 75 1.48 -1.37 12.01
CA VAL A 75 1.54 0.00 11.49
C VAL A 75 1.32 0.95 12.66
N VAL A 76 2.32 1.78 12.94
CA VAL A 76 2.31 2.82 13.97
C VAL A 76 2.26 4.17 13.27
N THR A 77 1.21 4.94 13.49
CA THR A 77 0.99 6.22 12.81
C THR A 77 0.76 7.36 13.79
N GLU A 78 1.21 8.56 13.43
CA GLU A 78 0.90 9.78 14.16
C GLU A 78 -0.58 10.20 13.96
N HIS A 79 -1.11 10.00 12.74
CA HIS A 79 -2.47 10.41 12.42
C HIS A 79 -3.45 9.24 12.42
N ALA A 80 -4.64 9.45 13.00
CA ALA A 80 -5.72 8.47 13.05
C ALA A 80 -6.16 8.02 11.65
N TRP A 81 -6.19 8.94 10.69
CA TRP A 81 -6.62 8.64 9.33
C TRP A 81 -5.64 7.73 8.58
N GLN A 82 -4.33 7.83 8.86
CA GLN A 82 -3.33 6.91 8.30
C GLN A 82 -3.44 5.51 8.93
N SER A 83 -3.86 5.43 10.19
CA SER A 83 -4.20 4.17 10.85
C SER A 83 -5.47 3.54 10.24
N LEU A 84 -6.51 4.33 9.98
CA LEU A 84 -7.70 3.88 9.25
C LEU A 84 -7.34 3.44 7.81
N PHE A 85 -6.49 4.18 7.12
CA PHE A 85 -5.97 3.80 5.80
C PHE A 85 -5.32 2.41 5.84
N ALA A 86 -4.42 2.17 6.81
CA ALA A 86 -3.78 0.88 6.95
C ALA A 86 -4.80 -0.24 7.23
N GLN A 87 -5.78 0.03 8.09
CA GLN A 87 -6.85 -0.92 8.40
C GLN A 87 -7.75 -1.22 7.19
N ASN A 88 -8.01 -0.23 6.34
CA ASN A 88 -8.74 -0.44 5.09
C ASN A 88 -7.92 -1.27 4.11
N LEU A 89 -6.61 -1.00 4.00
CA LEU A 89 -5.79 -1.55 2.94
C LEU A 89 -5.27 -2.96 3.22
N PHE A 90 -4.85 -3.26 4.43
CA PHE A 90 -4.22 -4.55 4.75
C PHE A 90 -5.24 -5.54 5.33
N LEU A 91 -4.87 -6.81 5.40
CA LEU A 91 -5.72 -7.84 5.96
C LEU A 91 -5.89 -7.59 7.45
N ARG A 92 -7.14 -7.76 7.93
CA ARG A 92 -7.52 -7.64 9.34
C ARG A 92 -7.59 -9.04 9.94
N PRO A 93 -6.58 -9.50 10.70
CA PRO A 93 -6.69 -10.77 11.42
C PRO A 93 -7.83 -10.69 12.42
N ASP A 94 -8.39 -11.83 12.83
CA ASP A 94 -9.41 -11.85 13.90
C ASP A 94 -8.84 -11.39 15.25
N ALA A 95 -9.71 -11.19 16.24
CA ALA A 95 -9.31 -10.63 17.54
C ALA A 95 -8.30 -11.52 18.28
N GLU A 96 -8.40 -12.85 18.16
CA GLU A 96 -7.52 -13.81 18.83
C GLU A 96 -6.12 -13.80 18.20
N THR A 97 -6.06 -13.81 16.87
CA THR A 97 -4.83 -13.68 16.10
C THR A 97 -4.17 -12.34 16.38
N ARG A 98 -4.91 -11.23 16.37
CA ARG A 98 -4.35 -9.89 16.67
C ARG A 98 -3.78 -9.80 18.09
N ALA A 99 -4.41 -10.46 19.07
CA ALA A 99 -3.95 -10.42 20.46
C ALA A 99 -2.63 -11.15 20.70
N THR A 100 -2.28 -12.10 19.82
CA THR A 100 -1.12 -12.99 20.00
C THR A 100 -0.06 -12.85 18.92
N GLN A 101 -0.37 -12.18 17.80
CA GLN A 101 0.57 -12.06 16.69
C GLN A 101 1.82 -11.26 17.06
N VAL A 102 2.95 -11.75 16.58
CA VAL A 102 4.24 -11.05 16.65
C VAL A 102 4.49 -10.39 15.29
N PRO A 103 4.67 -9.06 15.21
CA PRO A 103 4.92 -8.40 13.94
C PRO A 103 6.18 -8.94 13.25
N GLY A 104 6.02 -9.39 12.01
CA GLY A 104 7.11 -9.73 11.11
C GLY A 104 7.76 -8.50 10.47
N PHE A 105 7.04 -7.38 10.41
CA PHE A 105 7.55 -6.06 10.04
C PHE A 105 6.78 -4.96 10.77
N THR A 106 7.44 -3.84 11.06
CA THR A 106 6.81 -2.66 11.67
C THR A 106 6.99 -1.43 10.80
N VAL A 107 5.91 -0.70 10.53
CA VAL A 107 5.93 0.59 9.83
C VAL A 107 5.73 1.70 10.85
N PHE A 108 6.64 2.67 10.89
CA PHE A 108 6.45 3.92 11.61
C PHE A 108 6.20 5.03 10.60
N ALA A 109 5.00 5.61 10.61
CA ALA A 109 4.63 6.76 9.79
C ALA A 109 4.45 8.00 10.69
N VAL A 110 5.46 8.88 10.67
CA VAL A 110 5.53 10.09 11.49
C VAL A 110 5.69 11.30 10.56
N PRO A 111 4.64 11.65 9.79
CA PRO A 111 4.71 12.69 8.78
C PRO A 111 5.15 14.06 9.31
N SER A 112 4.86 14.40 10.57
CA SER A 112 5.27 15.68 11.15
C SER A 112 6.78 15.79 11.38
N PHE A 113 7.49 14.66 11.40
CA PHE A 113 8.94 14.66 11.54
C PHE A 113 9.60 15.02 10.21
N GLN A 114 10.37 16.09 10.20
CA GLN A 114 11.15 16.55 9.06
C GLN A 114 12.63 16.20 9.30
N ALA A 115 13.24 15.42 8.41
CA ALA A 115 14.67 15.15 8.47
C ALA A 115 15.49 16.42 8.17
N ASP A 116 16.68 16.48 8.72
CA ASP A 116 17.72 17.45 8.37
C ASP A 116 18.72 16.74 7.45
N PRO A 117 18.75 17.04 6.12
CA PRO A 117 19.62 16.35 5.18
C PRO A 117 21.11 16.35 5.58
N ALA A 118 21.59 17.46 6.15
CA ALA A 118 23.00 17.60 6.51
C ALA A 118 23.35 16.72 7.72
N ARG A 119 22.40 16.52 8.63
CA ARG A 119 22.59 15.73 9.86
C ARG A 119 22.24 14.25 9.68
N ASP A 120 21.14 13.97 9.01
CA ASP A 120 20.51 12.64 8.94
C ASP A 120 20.97 11.83 7.73
N GLY A 121 21.69 12.44 6.79
CA GLY A 121 22.13 11.76 5.57
C GLY A 121 20.99 11.46 4.59
N THR A 122 19.83 12.10 4.76
CA THR A 122 18.72 12.05 3.81
C THR A 122 18.95 13.02 2.65
N ARG A 123 18.19 12.86 1.56
CA ARG A 123 18.24 13.77 0.40
C ARG A 123 17.48 15.07 0.67
N SER A 124 16.32 14.94 1.32
CA SER A 124 15.44 16.05 1.69
C SER A 124 14.92 15.84 3.11
N SER A 125 13.98 16.66 3.55
CA SER A 125 13.30 16.45 4.83
C SER A 125 12.36 15.24 4.84
N THR A 126 12.03 14.70 3.66
CA THR A 126 11.23 13.49 3.48
C THR A 126 12.14 12.27 3.43
N PHE A 127 11.67 11.15 3.99
CA PHE A 127 12.36 9.87 3.92
C PHE A 127 11.37 8.70 4.00
N VAL A 128 11.69 7.64 3.27
CA VAL A 128 11.06 6.31 3.35
C VAL A 128 12.17 5.28 3.37
N ILE A 129 12.53 4.79 4.56
CA ILE A 129 13.71 3.94 4.73
C ILE A 129 13.30 2.55 5.16
N LEU A 130 13.69 1.54 4.39
CA LEU A 130 13.45 0.14 4.71
C LEU A 130 14.70 -0.49 5.32
N ASN A 131 14.56 -1.09 6.50
CA ASN A 131 15.60 -1.86 7.17
C ASN A 131 15.13 -3.32 7.33
N PHE A 132 15.64 -4.21 6.48
CA PHE A 132 15.25 -5.62 6.46
C PHE A 132 15.81 -6.43 7.64
N THR A 133 17.00 -6.07 8.15
CA THR A 133 17.57 -6.71 9.34
C THR A 133 16.75 -6.39 10.58
N ARG A 134 16.38 -5.12 10.78
CA ARG A 134 15.57 -4.68 11.92
C ARG A 134 14.07 -4.91 11.71
N ARG A 135 13.65 -5.24 10.49
CA ARG A 135 12.24 -5.40 10.09
C ARG A 135 11.40 -4.15 10.34
N ILE A 136 11.97 -3.00 9.96
CA ILE A 136 11.35 -1.67 10.15
C ILE A 136 11.25 -0.94 8.81
N VAL A 137 10.10 -0.32 8.56
CA VAL A 137 9.94 0.78 7.61
C VAL A 137 9.79 2.08 8.42
N LEU A 138 10.59 3.09 8.10
CA LEU A 138 10.56 4.40 8.75
C LEU A 138 10.17 5.47 7.72
N ILE A 139 9.04 6.15 7.94
CA ILE A 139 8.46 7.16 7.04
C ILE A 139 8.30 8.47 7.79
N GLY A 140 8.79 9.56 7.19
CA GLY A 140 8.61 10.92 7.70
C GLY A 140 8.69 11.97 6.60
N GLY A 141 8.24 13.18 6.91
CA GLY A 141 8.17 14.32 5.99
C GLY A 141 7.09 14.24 4.92
N THR A 142 6.29 13.17 4.89
CA THR A 142 5.21 12.97 3.92
C THR A 142 3.97 12.36 4.55
N GLU A 143 2.82 12.95 4.29
CA GLU A 143 1.50 12.44 4.70
C GLU A 143 0.90 11.47 3.69
N TYR A 144 1.46 11.36 2.47
CA TYR A 144 0.92 10.53 1.40
C TYR A 144 0.84 9.05 1.80
N ALA A 145 -0.39 8.52 1.90
CA ALA A 145 -0.63 7.18 2.43
C ALA A 145 -0.08 6.06 1.53
N GLY A 146 0.12 6.36 0.25
CA GLY A 146 0.74 5.42 -0.69
C GLY A 146 2.16 5.02 -0.33
N GLU A 147 2.88 5.76 0.53
CA GLU A 147 4.18 5.31 1.05
C GLU A 147 4.05 4.15 2.04
N ILE A 148 2.99 4.12 2.85
CA ILE A 148 2.68 2.98 3.72
C ILE A 148 2.38 1.74 2.86
N LYS A 149 1.50 1.88 1.85
CA LYS A 149 1.18 0.79 0.89
C LYS A 149 2.43 0.25 0.21
N LYS A 150 3.14 1.10 -0.53
CA LYS A 150 4.23 0.66 -1.42
C LYS A 150 5.51 0.28 -0.68
N SER A 151 5.68 0.69 0.58
CA SER A 151 6.76 0.18 1.42
C SER A 151 6.52 -1.28 1.84
N ILE A 152 5.31 -1.64 2.27
CA ILE A 152 4.95 -3.05 2.52
C ILE A 152 5.02 -3.88 1.24
N PHE A 153 4.55 -3.35 0.11
CA PHE A 153 4.74 -4.02 -1.19
C PHE A 153 6.22 -4.30 -1.47
N THR A 154 7.10 -3.32 -1.22
CA THR A 154 8.55 -3.52 -1.37
C THR A 154 9.08 -4.59 -0.43
N VAL A 155 8.57 -4.65 0.81
CA VAL A 155 8.95 -5.69 1.78
C VAL A 155 8.56 -7.08 1.27
N LEU A 156 7.33 -7.25 0.80
CA LEU A 156 6.85 -8.51 0.24
C LEU A 156 7.63 -8.89 -1.01
N ASN A 157 7.97 -7.92 -1.88
CA ASN A 157 8.82 -8.15 -3.06
C ASN A 157 10.23 -8.66 -2.71
N TYR A 158 10.73 -8.39 -1.50
CA TYR A 158 12.03 -8.87 -1.06
C TYR A 158 11.94 -10.23 -0.35
N LEU A 159 10.93 -10.42 0.51
CA LEU A 159 10.81 -11.62 1.35
C LEU A 159 10.25 -12.83 0.61
N LEU A 160 9.28 -12.62 -0.28
CA LEU A 160 8.53 -13.70 -0.93
C LEU A 160 9.32 -14.48 -1.98
N PRO A 161 10.19 -13.88 -2.80
CA PRO A 161 11.04 -14.64 -3.72
C PRO A 161 11.93 -15.69 -3.03
N GLN A 162 12.36 -15.42 -1.80
CA GLN A 162 13.17 -16.36 -0.99
C GLN A 162 12.36 -17.60 -0.56
N GLN A 163 11.03 -17.53 -0.67
CA GLN A 163 10.08 -18.59 -0.36
C GLN A 163 9.49 -19.23 -1.64
N GLY A 164 10.05 -18.91 -2.81
CA GLY A 164 9.59 -19.44 -4.10
C GLY A 164 8.31 -18.79 -4.62
N ILE A 165 7.94 -17.61 -4.10
CA ILE A 165 6.74 -16.88 -4.50
C ILE A 165 7.14 -15.75 -5.45
N LEU A 166 6.42 -15.64 -6.57
CA LEU A 166 6.55 -14.51 -7.50
C LEU A 166 5.62 -13.37 -7.05
N PRO A 167 6.15 -12.27 -6.48
CA PRO A 167 5.37 -11.07 -6.22
C PRO A 167 5.07 -10.33 -7.54
N MET A 168 3.87 -9.79 -7.65
CA MET A 168 3.34 -9.20 -8.88
C MET A 168 2.63 -7.89 -8.57
N HIS A 169 2.79 -6.93 -9.47
CA HIS A 169 2.04 -5.67 -9.49
C HIS A 169 0.99 -5.74 -10.60
N ALA A 170 -0.13 -6.39 -10.30
CA ALA A 170 -1.20 -6.73 -11.22
C ALA A 170 -2.53 -6.78 -10.46
N SER A 171 -3.66 -6.60 -11.14
CA SER A 171 -4.94 -7.03 -10.59
C SER A 171 -5.21 -8.49 -10.95
N ALA A 172 -6.11 -9.14 -10.20
CA ALA A 172 -6.51 -10.51 -10.44
C ALA A 172 -8.00 -10.73 -10.17
N ASN A 173 -8.66 -11.55 -11.00
CA ASN A 173 -10.03 -11.98 -10.78
C ASN A 173 -10.23 -13.46 -11.15
N ILE A 174 -11.30 -14.07 -10.63
CA ILE A 174 -11.63 -15.48 -10.81
C ILE A 174 -13.08 -15.64 -11.30
N GLY A 175 -13.28 -16.51 -12.28
CA GLY A 175 -14.62 -16.87 -12.75
C GLY A 175 -15.28 -17.92 -11.85
N GLU A 176 -16.59 -18.11 -11.98
CA GLU A 176 -17.34 -19.18 -11.29
C GLU A 176 -16.79 -20.58 -11.62
N ASP A 177 -16.15 -20.74 -12.78
CA ASP A 177 -15.48 -21.96 -13.23
C ASP A 177 -14.10 -22.20 -12.56
N GLY A 178 -13.66 -21.27 -11.68
CA GLY A 178 -12.37 -21.30 -11.02
C GLY A 178 -11.21 -20.76 -11.88
N THR A 179 -11.48 -20.32 -13.11
CA THR A 179 -10.45 -19.82 -14.01
C THR A 179 -9.98 -18.43 -13.55
N THR A 180 -8.70 -18.31 -13.19
CA THR A 180 -8.10 -17.03 -12.75
C THR A 180 -7.42 -16.28 -13.90
N ALA A 181 -7.52 -14.95 -13.90
CA ALA A 181 -6.84 -14.06 -14.83
C ALA A 181 -6.01 -13.00 -14.08
N LEU A 182 -4.85 -12.65 -14.63
CA LEU A 182 -3.97 -11.57 -14.17
C LEU A 182 -3.93 -10.43 -15.19
N PHE A 183 -3.92 -9.21 -14.69
CA PHE A 183 -3.86 -8.00 -15.52
C PHE A 183 -2.68 -7.14 -15.07
N PHE A 184 -1.59 -7.18 -15.84
CA PHE A 184 -0.45 -6.29 -15.65
C PHE A 184 -0.65 -5.01 -16.45
N GLY A 185 -0.17 -3.90 -15.93
CA GLY A 185 -0.24 -2.62 -16.61
C GLY A 185 0.22 -1.47 -15.72
N LEU A 186 0.56 -0.34 -16.31
CA LEU A 186 0.90 0.87 -15.55
C LEU A 186 -0.37 1.58 -15.06
N SER A 187 -0.21 2.70 -14.35
CA SER A 187 -1.35 3.56 -14.02
C SER A 187 -1.97 4.10 -15.31
N GLY A 188 -3.29 4.08 -15.43
CA GLY A 188 -4.00 4.60 -16.61
C GLY A 188 -4.16 3.62 -17.77
N THR A 189 -3.65 2.38 -17.67
CA THR A 189 -3.79 1.38 -18.75
C THR A 189 -5.09 0.56 -18.68
N GLY A 190 -6.06 0.97 -17.86
CA GLY A 190 -7.34 0.26 -17.70
C GLY A 190 -7.31 -1.01 -16.83
N LYS A 191 -6.27 -1.25 -16.02
CA LYS A 191 -6.20 -2.43 -15.12
C LYS A 191 -7.46 -2.60 -14.27
N THR A 192 -7.80 -1.59 -13.48
CA THR A 192 -8.93 -1.62 -12.54
C THR A 192 -10.24 -1.86 -13.29
N THR A 193 -10.48 -1.09 -14.36
CA THR A 193 -11.69 -1.24 -15.20
C THR A 193 -11.82 -2.64 -15.80
N LEU A 194 -10.74 -3.24 -16.30
CA LEU A 194 -10.78 -4.57 -16.92
C LEU A 194 -10.80 -5.73 -15.91
N SER A 195 -10.32 -5.52 -14.69
CA SER A 195 -10.40 -6.53 -13.64
C SER A 195 -11.74 -6.55 -12.91
N THR A 196 -12.48 -5.45 -12.94
CA THR A 196 -13.81 -5.33 -12.33
C THR A 196 -14.87 -5.78 -13.34
N ASP A 197 -15.19 -7.07 -13.32
CA ASP A 197 -16.20 -7.70 -14.18
C ASP A 197 -17.33 -8.26 -13.30
N PRO A 198 -18.61 -7.90 -13.52
CA PRO A 198 -19.73 -8.41 -12.74
C PRO A 198 -19.85 -9.95 -12.73
N ALA A 199 -19.31 -10.64 -13.74
CA ALA A 199 -19.32 -12.09 -13.83
C ALA A 199 -18.08 -12.76 -13.20
N ARG A 200 -17.12 -11.98 -12.67
CA ARG A 200 -15.86 -12.51 -12.13
C ARG A 200 -15.52 -11.87 -10.78
N THR A 201 -15.29 -12.72 -9.79
CA THR A 201 -14.96 -12.27 -8.44
C THR A 201 -13.56 -11.66 -8.40
N LEU A 202 -13.44 -10.44 -7.88
CA LEU A 202 -12.18 -9.72 -7.73
C LEU A 202 -11.34 -10.35 -6.60
N ILE A 203 -10.13 -10.82 -6.90
CA ILE A 203 -9.18 -11.30 -5.88
C ILE A 203 -8.46 -10.10 -5.25
N GLY A 204 -8.05 -9.14 -6.08
CA GLY A 204 -7.42 -7.88 -5.66
C GLY A 204 -7.11 -6.98 -6.86
N ASP A 205 -6.91 -5.69 -6.63
CA ASP A 205 -6.81 -4.67 -7.68
C ASP A 205 -5.36 -4.26 -8.04
N ASP A 206 -4.35 -4.67 -7.28
CA ASP A 206 -3.00 -4.11 -7.47
C ASP A 206 -1.81 -5.04 -7.14
N GLU A 207 -1.86 -5.84 -6.07
CA GLU A 207 -0.68 -6.56 -5.56
C GLU A 207 -0.98 -8.03 -5.21
N HIS A 208 -0.29 -8.97 -5.85
CA HIS A 208 -0.50 -10.42 -5.64
C HIS A 208 0.81 -11.20 -5.55
N GLY A 209 0.74 -12.35 -4.89
CA GLY A 209 1.76 -13.39 -4.95
C GLY A 209 1.29 -14.56 -5.79
N TRP A 210 2.21 -15.16 -6.54
CA TRP A 210 1.99 -16.43 -7.23
C TRP A 210 2.95 -17.47 -6.68
N GLY A 211 2.39 -18.48 -6.00
CA GLY A 211 3.12 -19.61 -5.43
C GLY A 211 2.68 -20.96 -5.97
N ALA A 212 3.13 -22.01 -5.28
CA ALA A 212 2.77 -23.40 -5.61
C ALA A 212 1.26 -23.69 -5.49
N ASN A 213 0.53 -22.94 -4.66
CA ASN A 213 -0.90 -23.14 -4.43
C ASN A 213 -1.80 -22.25 -5.31
N GLY A 214 -1.23 -21.37 -6.12
CA GLY A 214 -1.98 -20.41 -6.91
C GLY A 214 -1.66 -18.96 -6.56
N LEU A 215 -2.69 -18.11 -6.67
CA LEU A 215 -2.62 -16.67 -6.48
C LEU A 215 -3.18 -16.27 -5.13
N PHE A 216 -2.61 -15.22 -4.54
CA PHE A 216 -3.15 -14.60 -3.35
C PHE A 216 -2.91 -13.10 -3.33
N ASN A 217 -3.90 -12.34 -2.89
CA ASN A 217 -3.81 -10.90 -2.70
C ASN A 217 -2.84 -10.57 -1.56
N PHE A 218 -2.05 -9.52 -1.71
CA PHE A 218 -1.24 -9.00 -0.61
C PHE A 218 -2.05 -8.10 0.33
N GLU A 219 -3.15 -7.55 -0.16
CA GLU A 219 -3.96 -6.52 0.48
C GLU A 219 -5.33 -7.08 0.93
N GLY A 220 -5.98 -6.36 1.83
CA GLY A 220 -7.36 -6.57 2.28
C GLY A 220 -8.32 -5.44 1.88
N GLY A 221 -7.87 -4.54 1.01
CA GLY A 221 -8.62 -3.41 0.47
C GLY A 221 -8.01 -2.85 -0.79
N CYS A 222 -8.56 -1.75 -1.25
CA CYS A 222 -8.15 -1.09 -2.48
C CYS A 222 -7.62 0.32 -2.20
N TYR A 223 -6.74 0.81 -3.08
CA TYR A 223 -6.30 2.20 -3.10
C TYR A 223 -6.45 2.80 -4.49
N ALA A 224 -7.71 3.01 -4.87
CA ALA A 224 -8.11 3.39 -6.21
C ALA A 224 -7.80 4.86 -6.52
N LYS A 225 -7.53 5.18 -7.79
CA LYS A 225 -7.65 6.56 -8.27
C LYS A 225 -9.12 6.91 -8.38
N VAL A 226 -9.50 8.13 -7.99
CA VAL A 226 -10.91 8.58 -8.01
C VAL A 226 -11.12 9.82 -8.87
N ILE A 227 -10.09 10.30 -9.57
CA ILE A 227 -10.21 11.40 -10.53
C ILE A 227 -11.08 10.98 -11.71
N ASN A 228 -12.04 11.81 -12.11
CA ASN A 228 -13.02 11.57 -13.17
C ASN A 228 -13.85 10.29 -12.97
N LEU A 229 -13.94 9.81 -11.72
CA LEU A 229 -14.72 8.63 -11.38
C LEU A 229 -16.21 8.95 -11.46
N SER A 230 -16.98 8.10 -12.14
CA SER A 230 -18.42 8.29 -12.30
C SER A 230 -19.20 7.01 -12.05
N ALA A 231 -20.44 7.18 -11.55
CA ALA A 231 -21.36 6.07 -11.31
C ALA A 231 -21.71 5.28 -12.59
N SER A 232 -21.59 5.90 -13.77
CA SER A 232 -21.88 5.25 -15.05
C SER A 232 -20.72 4.39 -15.56
N ALA A 233 -19.47 4.80 -15.32
CA ALA A 233 -18.30 4.07 -15.77
C ALA A 233 -17.87 2.98 -14.78
N GLU A 234 -17.83 3.30 -13.49
CA GLU A 234 -17.29 2.43 -12.44
C GLU A 234 -18.21 2.47 -11.20
N PRO A 235 -19.45 1.96 -11.29
CA PRO A 235 -20.49 2.12 -10.26
C PRO A 235 -20.06 1.60 -8.87
N GLU A 236 -19.37 0.47 -8.83
CA GLU A 236 -18.94 -0.18 -7.58
C GLU A 236 -17.90 0.66 -6.85
N ILE A 237 -16.90 1.16 -7.57
CA ILE A 237 -15.84 2.02 -6.99
C ILE A 237 -16.41 3.40 -6.65
N PHE A 238 -17.30 3.96 -7.49
CA PHE A 238 -17.97 5.22 -7.19
C PHE A 238 -18.78 5.15 -5.90
N ALA A 239 -19.51 4.04 -5.68
CA ALA A 239 -20.30 3.85 -4.48
C ALA A 239 -19.44 3.90 -3.20
N THR A 240 -18.19 3.42 -3.24
CA THR A 240 -17.32 3.46 -2.06
C THR A 240 -16.97 4.89 -1.62
N THR A 241 -16.98 5.87 -2.53
CA THR A 241 -16.72 7.28 -2.18
C THR A 241 -17.76 7.88 -1.24
N HIS A 242 -18.94 7.25 -1.13
CA HIS A 242 -20.04 7.66 -0.28
C HIS A 242 -20.24 6.75 0.94
N GLN A 243 -19.34 5.79 1.19
CA GLN A 243 -19.44 4.85 2.30
C GLN A 243 -18.61 5.30 3.51
N PHE A 244 -19.19 5.12 4.70
CA PHE A 244 -18.48 5.39 5.95
C PHE A 244 -17.29 4.44 6.11
N GLY A 245 -16.12 5.00 6.45
CA GLY A 245 -14.86 4.25 6.54
C GLY A 245 -13.94 4.47 5.34
N THR A 246 -14.46 4.92 4.20
CA THR A 246 -13.61 5.30 3.05
C THR A 246 -12.78 6.53 3.37
N VAL A 247 -11.48 6.46 3.07
CA VAL A 247 -10.56 7.60 3.13
C VAL A 247 -10.41 8.17 1.73
N LEU A 248 -10.91 9.39 1.50
CA LEU A 248 -10.66 10.14 0.27
C LEU A 248 -9.45 11.05 0.47
N GLU A 249 -8.39 10.83 -0.32
CA GLU A 249 -7.13 11.57 -0.27
C GLU A 249 -7.08 12.60 -1.40
N ASN A 250 -6.87 13.86 -1.04
CA ASN A 250 -6.74 15.02 -1.93
C ASN A 250 -7.95 15.32 -2.83
N VAL A 251 -9.11 14.73 -2.56
CA VAL A 251 -10.37 15.04 -3.25
C VAL A 251 -10.89 16.42 -2.83
N VAL A 252 -11.33 17.21 -3.80
CA VAL A 252 -12.00 18.50 -3.57
C VAL A 252 -13.45 18.24 -3.20
N TYR A 253 -13.99 19.03 -2.29
CA TYR A 253 -15.39 18.97 -1.91
C TYR A 253 -15.88 20.36 -1.52
N ASP A 254 -17.18 20.60 -1.67
CA ASP A 254 -17.81 21.83 -1.22
C ASP A 254 -17.92 21.83 0.32
N PRO A 255 -17.37 22.83 1.04
CA PRO A 255 -17.32 22.82 2.50
C PRO A 255 -18.69 23.05 3.17
N ALA A 256 -19.69 23.54 2.45
CA ALA A 256 -21.03 23.79 2.98
C ALA A 256 -21.97 22.59 2.74
N THR A 257 -21.85 21.93 1.59
CA THR A 257 -22.73 20.83 1.18
C THR A 257 -22.08 19.45 1.31
N HIS A 258 -20.75 19.40 1.47
CA HIS A 258 -19.94 18.17 1.46
C HIS A 258 -20.01 17.35 0.18
N VAL A 259 -20.51 17.94 -0.92
CA VAL A 259 -20.52 17.30 -2.24
C VAL A 259 -19.08 17.20 -2.76
N LEU A 260 -18.70 15.99 -3.18
CA LEU A 260 -17.40 15.70 -3.78
C LEU A 260 -17.34 16.27 -5.19
N ASP A 261 -16.20 16.84 -5.55
CA ASP A 261 -15.83 17.21 -6.90
C ASP A 261 -14.74 16.26 -7.38
N LEU A 262 -15.16 15.14 -7.98
CA LEU A 262 -14.27 14.07 -8.46
C LEU A 262 -13.59 14.42 -9.79
N ASP A 263 -14.05 15.47 -10.48
CA ASP A 263 -13.46 15.95 -11.74
C ASP A 263 -12.37 17.02 -11.47
N SER A 264 -12.24 17.48 -10.22
CA SER A 264 -11.31 18.54 -9.86
C SER A 264 -9.89 18.05 -9.57
N GLU A 265 -8.96 18.53 -10.40
CA GLU A 265 -7.52 18.33 -10.24
C GLU A 265 -6.86 19.50 -9.49
N ALA A 266 -7.65 20.39 -8.87
CA ALA A 266 -7.14 21.62 -8.25
C ALA A 266 -6.06 21.38 -7.17
N LYS A 267 -6.05 20.19 -6.58
CA LYS A 267 -4.98 19.72 -5.68
C LYS A 267 -4.00 18.80 -6.40
N THR A 268 -4.50 17.83 -7.16
CA THR A 268 -3.70 16.82 -7.87
C THR A 268 -4.58 16.00 -8.82
N GLU A 269 -4.03 15.46 -9.90
CA GLU A 269 -4.65 14.39 -10.72
C GLU A 269 -4.59 13.02 -10.03
N ASN A 270 -3.82 12.90 -8.93
CA ASN A 270 -3.66 11.67 -8.18
C ASN A 270 -4.59 11.63 -6.96
N THR A 271 -5.86 12.01 -7.11
CA THR A 271 -6.85 11.84 -6.04
C THR A 271 -7.09 10.35 -5.81
N ARG A 272 -7.25 9.95 -4.54
CA ARG A 272 -7.35 8.53 -4.17
C ARG A 272 -8.50 8.23 -3.23
N GLY A 273 -8.98 6.99 -3.29
CA GLY A 273 -9.93 6.43 -2.34
C GLY A 273 -9.36 5.14 -1.75
N ALA A 274 -9.25 5.06 -0.42
CA ALA A 274 -8.88 3.84 0.29
C ALA A 274 -10.08 3.28 1.05
N TYR A 275 -10.44 2.04 0.75
CA TYR A 275 -11.59 1.35 1.30
C TYR A 275 -11.29 -0.15 1.44
N PRO A 276 -11.90 -0.85 2.41
CA PRO A 276 -11.74 -2.28 2.55
C PRO A 276 -12.37 -3.03 1.38
N LEU A 277 -11.83 -4.21 1.06
CA LEU A 277 -12.19 -4.96 -0.14
C LEU A 277 -13.66 -5.42 -0.09
N ASP A 278 -14.20 -5.62 1.12
CA ASP A 278 -15.60 -5.97 1.37
C ASP A 278 -16.61 -4.89 0.98
N PHE A 279 -16.18 -3.68 0.60
CA PHE A 279 -17.04 -2.65 0.01
C PHE A 279 -17.36 -2.94 -1.47
N ILE A 280 -16.58 -3.80 -2.13
CA ILE A 280 -16.82 -4.25 -3.50
C ILE A 280 -17.71 -5.51 -3.43
N PRO A 281 -18.96 -5.47 -3.97
CA PRO A 281 -19.91 -6.57 -3.80
C PRO A 281 -19.43 -7.92 -4.33
N ASN A 282 -18.66 -7.93 -5.42
CA ASN A 282 -18.14 -9.14 -6.03
C ASN A 282 -16.65 -9.37 -5.73
N ALA A 283 -16.20 -9.03 -4.52
CA ALA A 283 -14.82 -9.33 -4.11
C ALA A 283 -14.70 -10.66 -3.37
N SER A 284 -13.53 -11.28 -3.50
CA SER A 284 -13.22 -12.54 -2.83
C SER A 284 -13.18 -12.35 -1.31
N ALA A 285 -13.81 -13.28 -0.59
CA ALA A 285 -13.82 -13.29 0.86
C ALA A 285 -12.47 -13.74 1.47
N ASP A 286 -11.69 -14.52 0.73
CA ASP A 286 -10.42 -15.09 1.20
C ASP A 286 -9.20 -14.52 0.48
N GLY A 287 -9.39 -13.77 -0.61
CA GLY A 287 -8.32 -13.16 -1.38
C GLY A 287 -7.37 -14.17 -2.04
N VAL A 288 -7.80 -15.42 -2.26
CA VAL A 288 -7.00 -16.44 -2.95
C VAL A 288 -7.67 -16.92 -4.24
N GLY A 289 -6.86 -17.47 -5.15
CA GLY A 289 -7.33 -18.05 -6.41
C GLY A 289 -6.38 -19.13 -6.92
N GLY A 290 -6.82 -19.89 -7.91
CA GLY A 290 -6.00 -20.92 -8.56
C GLY A 290 -4.86 -20.33 -9.38
N HIS A 291 -4.12 -21.19 -10.09
CA HIS A 291 -3.13 -20.73 -11.05
C HIS A 291 -3.81 -19.93 -12.19
N PRO A 292 -3.19 -18.84 -12.66
CA PRO A 292 -3.74 -18.04 -13.74
C PRO A 292 -3.76 -18.85 -15.04
N ALA A 293 -4.93 -18.96 -15.67
CA ALA A 293 -5.06 -19.47 -17.03
C ALA A 293 -4.76 -18.38 -18.08
N HIS A 294 -4.93 -17.11 -17.69
CA HIS A 294 -4.75 -15.96 -18.55
C HIS A 294 -3.87 -14.92 -17.87
N VAL A 295 -2.89 -14.41 -18.61
CA VAL A 295 -2.04 -13.29 -18.21
C VAL A 295 -2.12 -12.22 -19.29
N LEU A 296 -2.67 -11.07 -18.94
CA LEU A 296 -2.86 -9.93 -19.83
C LEU A 296 -1.82 -8.87 -19.51
N LEU A 297 -1.09 -8.41 -20.53
CA LEU A 297 -0.15 -7.31 -20.44
C LEU A 297 -0.76 -6.10 -21.14
N LEU A 298 -1.29 -5.17 -20.35
CA LEU A 298 -2.00 -3.99 -20.84
C LEU A 298 -1.00 -2.89 -21.18
N THR A 299 -1.13 -2.34 -22.39
CA THR A 299 -0.35 -1.21 -22.88
C THR A 299 -1.26 -0.22 -23.59
N CYS A 300 -1.03 1.07 -23.37
CA CYS A 300 -1.63 2.14 -24.17
C CYS A 300 -0.57 2.61 -25.15
N ASP A 301 -0.57 2.02 -26.34
CA ASP A 301 0.32 2.40 -27.44
C ASP A 301 -0.23 3.67 -28.13
N ALA A 302 0.49 4.78 -27.99
CA ALA A 302 0.02 6.14 -28.30
C ALA A 302 0.39 6.60 -29.73
#